data_AF-A0A210PGA4-F1
#
_entry.id   AF-A0A210PGA4-F1
#
_cell.length_a   1.000
_cell.length_b   1.000
_cell.length_c   1.000
_cell.angle_alpha   90.00
_cell.angle_beta   90.00
_cell.angle_gamma   90.00
#
_symmetry.space_group_name_H-M   'P 1'
#
loop_
_entity.id
_entity.type
_entity.pdbx_description
1 polymer ?
#
loop_
_entity_poly.entity_id
_entity_poly.type
_entity_poly.pdbx_seq_one_letter_code
_entity_poly.pdbx_strand_id
1 'polypeptide(L)'
;MNEDIHHYSNCRMRQRNKGLFTADQNLKQRNRQYAVNTRQNPNGNRRGYECPEERDYYPYWHPSPWKDVVVMTNNVSRCVYYQRESENVKSRWACQLPQELILKKYKAFTIPNNKQDCEEFTYPSGDPNGVRGIWKEFSSHGLSPPDCRETEFSRDNHLGNGLGGHPNVYNWTIPNVNHENCVLRMRYNISTNDYDPWNTTSANNSPNLAPKYGFASQTVADARGYVFEEYPDVKVFDDADFTLELAINTAQYGRTFQDRSHSFAIRKRPAGYDGTRIHNLNVRGKRGNIVQVYPSVEYDFVPNNLELSSGEAVHIQWTGSNTNNPNNEGNGLARTDRNNIVQLRPRNFPEGNGVQFGPGRVFGHYGNNYPDHLTNSSFLGMSRTDLGHLAMNSPGQFGGELSQLDDAGPYFDHGLRMVTQTGTYHYMCTRNNDFSNRDQKGRVTVYPYSVLFSSIGWTGGQITLPAGKAAVNIEQGAFTGLQKLRLTEWTRTQGENRLSSTGHTIQYGDEYASDFLLLSPEYQLTDDAQKITVTMMVDEDAYNPEAYRSSEDALGTWVKVDANIEGERLTLKTNRGGVFVVRSHSNYGPIIGIVVACVAVVIIIVGLVIYFKRNPERWIALKKSTKYMERSLQEKV
;
A
#
# COMPACT_ATOMS: atom_id res chain seq x y z
N MET A 1 1.41 26.10 8.78
CA MET A 1 2.78 25.53 8.92
C MET A 1 2.60 24.06 9.23
N ASN A 2 3.40 23.17 8.63
CA ASN A 2 3.21 21.72 8.74
C ASN A 2 3.59 21.19 10.13
N GLU A 3 4.64 21.74 10.73
CA GLU A 3 5.03 21.50 12.12
C GLU A 3 4.63 22.69 13.00
N ASP A 4 4.55 22.44 14.30
CA ASP A 4 4.27 23.44 15.32
C ASP A 4 5.53 24.25 15.71
N ILE A 5 5.34 25.53 16.05
CA ILE A 5 6.44 26.43 16.45
C ILE A 5 7.10 25.99 17.76
N HIS A 6 6.38 25.39 18.70
CA HIS A 6 6.93 24.91 19.95
C HIS A 6 7.86 23.74 19.70
N HIS A 7 7.47 22.78 18.86
CA HIS A 7 8.35 21.68 18.45
C HIS A 7 9.66 22.20 17.82
N TYR A 8 9.55 23.11 16.84
CA TYR A 8 10.71 23.71 16.20
C TYR A 8 11.60 24.47 17.18
N SER A 9 11.02 25.28 18.06
CA SER A 9 11.77 26.10 19.02
C SER A 9 12.53 25.22 20.02
N ASN A 10 11.93 24.11 20.45
CA ASN A 10 12.63 23.12 21.27
C ASN A 10 13.81 22.51 20.50
N CYS A 11 13.62 22.08 19.25
CA CYS A 11 14.71 21.54 18.44
C CYS A 11 15.85 22.56 18.20
N ARG A 12 15.49 23.79 17.82
CA ARG A 12 16.45 24.88 17.58
C ARG A 12 17.31 25.19 18.79
N MET A 13 16.75 25.06 19.99
CA MET A 13 17.44 25.37 21.24
C MET A 13 18.13 24.16 21.86
N ARG A 14 17.75 22.94 21.45
CA ARG A 14 18.30 21.69 21.96
C ARG A 14 19.72 21.49 21.49
N GLN A 15 20.58 21.07 22.41
CA GLN A 15 21.92 20.62 22.10
C GLN A 15 21.85 19.43 21.13
N ARG A 16 22.58 19.50 20.02
CA ARG A 16 22.67 18.37 19.09
C ARG A 16 23.30 17.15 19.76
N ASN A 17 22.99 15.96 19.24
CA ASN A 17 23.74 14.77 19.58
C ASN A 17 25.14 14.84 18.93
N LYS A 18 26.17 14.86 19.78
CA LYS A 18 27.59 14.92 19.37
C LYS A 18 28.16 13.55 19.01
N GLY A 19 27.41 12.47 19.21
CA GLY A 19 27.73 11.11 18.76
C GLY A 19 27.43 10.87 17.28
N LEU A 20 26.77 11.81 16.60
CA LEU A 20 26.37 11.64 15.20
C LEU A 20 27.53 11.91 14.23
N PHE A 21 27.60 11.10 13.19
CA PHE A 21 28.54 11.27 12.08
C PHE A 21 28.36 12.64 11.41
N THR A 22 29.48 13.35 11.21
CA THR A 22 29.50 14.67 10.57
C THR A 22 30.38 14.72 9.34
N ALA A 23 31.09 13.63 8.99
CA ALA A 23 32.20 13.68 8.06
C ALA A 23 33.16 14.84 8.44
N ASP A 24 33.60 15.60 7.45
CA ASP A 24 34.44 16.81 7.54
C ASP A 24 33.65 18.11 7.84
N GLN A 25 32.32 18.05 7.99
CA GLN A 25 31.51 19.25 8.23
C GLN A 25 31.87 19.94 9.56
N ASN A 26 32.16 21.25 9.52
CA ASN A 26 32.57 22.00 10.70
C ASN A 26 31.40 22.33 11.64
N LEU A 27 31.10 21.41 12.55
CA LEU A 27 29.98 21.51 13.51
C LEU A 27 30.44 21.66 14.97
N LYS A 28 31.75 21.77 15.19
CA LYS A 28 32.35 21.93 16.53
C LYS A 28 32.31 23.38 17.04
N GLN A 29 31.97 24.34 16.18
CA GLN A 29 31.86 25.75 16.56
C GLN A 29 30.71 25.97 17.56
N ARG A 30 30.89 26.92 18.49
CA ARG A 30 29.93 27.22 19.57
C ARG A 30 28.53 27.59 19.04
N ASN A 31 28.46 28.28 17.91
CA ASN A 31 27.21 28.68 17.24
C ASN A 31 26.54 27.55 16.43
N ARG A 32 27.12 26.34 16.40
CA ARG A 32 26.63 25.17 15.63
C ARG A 32 26.34 23.95 16.54
N GLN A 33 26.14 24.19 17.83
CA GLN A 33 25.91 23.15 18.84
C GLN A 33 24.44 22.74 18.99
N TYR A 34 23.56 23.15 18.06
CA TYR A 34 22.11 22.95 18.17
C TYR A 34 21.62 21.82 17.25
N ALA A 35 20.50 21.18 17.59
CA ALA A 35 19.92 20.08 16.79
C ALA A 35 19.41 20.53 15.40
N VAL A 36 19.44 21.83 15.10
CA VAL A 36 19.25 22.34 13.73
C VAL A 36 20.50 22.26 12.87
N ASN A 37 21.68 22.12 13.49
CA ASN A 37 22.96 21.97 12.82
C ASN A 37 23.30 20.48 12.68
N THR A 38 23.07 19.91 11.50
CA THR A 38 23.43 18.52 11.17
C THR A 38 24.47 18.49 10.06
N ARG A 39 24.97 17.29 9.71
CA ARG A 39 25.84 17.11 8.54
C ARG A 39 25.22 17.67 7.26
N GLN A 40 23.91 17.45 7.07
CA GLN A 40 23.17 17.89 5.88
C GLN A 40 22.69 19.35 5.97
N ASN A 41 22.74 19.97 7.15
CA ASN A 41 22.34 21.36 7.38
C ASN A 41 23.34 22.08 8.31
N PRO A 42 24.62 22.21 7.90
CA PRO A 42 25.67 22.65 8.81
C PRO A 42 25.46 24.07 9.34
N ASN A 43 24.86 24.94 8.51
CA ASN A 43 24.57 26.33 8.85
C ASN A 43 23.26 26.51 9.66
N GLY A 44 22.50 25.44 9.91
CA GLY A 44 21.24 25.53 10.64
C GLY A 44 20.17 26.35 9.90
N ASN A 45 20.19 26.32 8.56
CA ASN A 45 19.23 27.04 7.74
C ASN A 45 17.82 26.54 8.04
N ARG A 46 16.88 27.48 8.18
CA ARG A 46 15.49 27.16 8.50
C ARG A 46 14.70 26.84 7.22
N ARG A 47 14.05 25.67 7.21
CA ARG A 47 13.04 25.27 6.21
C ARG A 47 11.74 24.97 6.95
N GLY A 48 10.78 25.89 6.92
CA GLY A 48 9.55 25.75 7.71
C GLY A 48 9.81 25.69 9.22
N TYR A 49 9.12 24.78 9.92
CA TYR A 49 9.33 24.45 11.34
C TYR A 49 9.93 23.05 11.52
N GLU A 50 10.73 22.64 10.54
CA GLU A 50 11.48 21.39 10.55
C GLU A 50 12.51 21.30 11.66
N CYS A 51 12.66 20.11 12.26
CA CYS A 51 13.82 19.76 13.06
C CYS A 51 14.81 18.90 12.23
N PRO A 52 15.94 19.46 11.74
CA PRO A 52 16.89 18.75 10.89
C PRO A 52 17.45 17.45 11.49
N GLU A 53 17.75 17.41 12.78
CA GLU A 53 18.23 16.17 13.42
C GLU A 53 17.16 15.07 13.44
N GLU A 54 15.89 15.41 13.62
CA GLU A 54 14.78 14.45 13.56
C GLU A 54 14.47 14.01 12.12
N ARG A 55 14.65 14.91 11.14
CA ARG A 55 14.61 14.53 9.72
C ARG A 55 15.70 13.51 9.41
N ASP A 56 16.95 13.84 9.74
CA ASP A 56 18.14 13.10 9.30
C ASP A 56 18.29 11.74 9.98
N TYR A 57 17.76 11.58 11.20
CA TYR A 57 17.96 10.38 12.01
C TYR A 57 16.64 9.79 12.49
N TYR A 58 16.37 8.57 12.04
CA TYR A 58 15.18 7.80 12.38
C TYR A 58 15.56 6.35 12.76
N PRO A 59 14.95 5.76 13.81
CA PRO A 59 14.03 6.35 14.78
C PRO A 59 14.67 7.46 15.63
N TYR A 60 13.92 8.53 15.89
CA TYR A 60 14.45 9.68 16.64
C TYR A 60 14.40 9.43 18.14
N TRP A 61 15.43 9.84 18.89
CA TRP A 61 15.58 9.57 20.33
C TRP A 61 14.98 10.63 21.26
N HIS A 62 14.47 11.73 20.73
CA HIS A 62 13.70 12.73 21.47
C HIS A 62 12.23 12.73 21.01
N PRO A 63 11.32 13.34 21.78
CA PRO A 63 9.91 13.39 21.43
C PRO A 63 9.66 14.03 20.05
N SER A 64 8.84 13.36 19.26
CA SER A 64 8.43 13.73 17.92
C SER A 64 6.90 13.88 17.85
N PRO A 65 6.36 14.87 17.12
CA PRO A 65 4.93 14.98 16.90
C PRO A 65 4.44 13.99 15.82
N TRP A 66 5.36 13.32 15.12
CA TRP A 66 5.07 12.47 13.98
C TRP A 66 4.73 11.05 14.41
N LYS A 67 3.54 10.58 14.03
CA LYS A 67 3.09 9.20 14.19
C LYS A 67 3.56 8.39 12.99
N ASP A 68 4.27 7.30 13.24
CA ASP A 68 4.86 6.50 12.16
C ASP A 68 3.79 5.63 11.49
N VAL A 69 3.73 5.66 10.15
CA VAL A 69 2.81 4.86 9.34
C VAL A 69 3.51 3.62 8.80
N VAL A 70 4.58 3.82 8.04
CA VAL A 70 5.31 2.75 7.36
C VAL A 70 6.80 3.08 7.25
N VAL A 71 7.63 2.03 7.32
CA VAL A 71 9.05 2.06 6.97
C VAL A 71 9.27 1.12 5.79
N MET A 72 9.66 1.69 4.64
CA MET A 72 10.05 0.94 3.46
C MET A 72 11.58 0.92 3.38
N THR A 73 12.19 -0.26 3.44
CA THR A 73 13.66 -0.40 3.58
C THR A 73 14.24 -1.48 2.66
N ASN A 74 15.48 -1.30 2.21
CA ASN A 74 16.24 -2.35 1.51
C ASN A 74 16.72 -3.46 2.47
N ASN A 75 16.79 -3.18 3.78
CA ASN A 75 17.25 -4.15 4.78
C ASN A 75 16.13 -4.47 5.78
N VAL A 76 15.27 -5.40 5.40
CA VAL A 76 14.08 -5.82 6.16
C VAL A 76 14.38 -6.58 7.44
N SER A 77 15.59 -7.12 7.62
CA SER A 77 16.00 -7.66 8.92
C SER A 77 16.00 -6.60 10.03
N ARG A 78 15.99 -5.31 9.66
CA ARG A 78 15.85 -4.17 10.58
C ARG A 78 14.41 -3.81 10.93
N CYS A 79 13.40 -4.47 10.35
CA CYS A 79 12.00 -4.14 10.64
C CYS A 79 11.65 -4.26 12.13
N VAL A 80 12.15 -5.30 12.80
CA VAL A 80 11.98 -5.47 14.26
C VAL A 80 12.56 -4.29 15.04
N TYR A 81 13.70 -3.75 14.60
CA TYR A 81 14.29 -2.55 15.18
C TYR A 81 13.39 -1.33 14.99
N TYR A 82 12.95 -1.04 13.76
CA TYR A 82 12.09 0.11 13.48
C TYR A 82 10.75 0.05 14.24
N GLN A 83 10.14 -1.13 14.28
CA GLN A 83 8.87 -1.35 14.97
C GLN A 83 9.00 -1.15 16.48
N ARG A 84 10.05 -1.71 17.10
CA ARG A 84 10.30 -1.59 18.54
C ARG A 84 10.71 -0.17 18.94
N GLU A 85 11.50 0.48 18.09
CA GLU A 85 12.06 1.79 18.39
C GLU A 85 11.16 2.94 17.94
N SER A 86 10.05 2.71 17.25
CA SER A 86 9.08 3.77 16.92
C SER A 86 8.48 4.43 18.17
N GLU A 87 8.25 5.75 18.11
CA GLU A 87 7.56 6.48 19.18
C GLU A 87 6.06 6.11 19.28
N ASN A 88 5.53 5.37 18.29
CA ASN A 88 4.21 4.76 18.40
C ASN A 88 4.07 3.88 19.65
N VAL A 89 5.13 3.12 19.99
CA VAL A 89 5.13 2.12 21.06
C VAL A 89 6.18 2.35 22.15
N LYS A 90 7.19 3.19 21.91
CA LYS A 90 8.29 3.42 22.85
C LYS A 90 8.32 4.88 23.30
N SER A 91 8.28 5.11 24.62
CA SER A 91 8.38 6.46 25.21
C SER A 91 9.71 7.14 24.88
N ARG A 92 9.76 8.46 25.11
CA ARG A 92 10.93 9.31 24.87
C ARG A 92 11.25 10.17 26.08
N TRP A 93 12.53 10.53 26.23
CA TRP A 93 12.97 11.41 27.30
C TRP A 93 13.57 12.69 26.72
N ALA A 94 13.29 13.80 27.38
CA ALA A 94 13.87 15.10 27.04
C ALA A 94 13.89 16.05 28.23
N CYS A 95 14.76 17.05 28.16
CA CYS A 95 14.76 18.14 29.13
C CYS A 95 13.58 19.09 28.85
N GLN A 96 12.61 19.13 29.75
CA GLN A 96 11.47 20.03 29.67
C GLN A 96 11.81 21.35 30.37
N LEU A 97 11.59 22.46 29.64
CA LEU A 97 11.59 23.82 30.18
C LEU A 97 10.26 24.51 29.86
N PRO A 98 9.89 25.56 30.62
CA PRO A 98 8.71 26.37 30.30
C PRO A 98 8.79 26.93 28.88
N GLN A 99 7.72 26.72 28.09
CA GLN A 99 7.70 27.10 26.68
C GLN A 99 7.87 28.62 26.48
N GLU A 100 7.33 29.43 27.39
CA GLU A 100 7.53 30.89 27.37
C GLU A 100 9.01 31.28 27.50
N LEU A 101 9.76 30.57 28.34
CA LEU A 101 11.19 30.83 28.51
C LEU A 101 11.93 30.54 27.20
N ILE A 102 11.64 29.40 26.56
CA ILE A 102 12.22 29.01 25.27
C ILE A 102 11.95 30.07 24.21
N LEU A 103 10.70 30.54 24.09
CA LEU A 103 10.32 31.52 23.06
C LEU A 103 10.87 32.92 23.33
N LYS A 104 10.83 33.40 24.58
CA LYS A 104 11.27 34.76 24.95
C LYS A 104 12.79 34.90 25.03
N LYS A 105 13.51 33.82 25.34
CA LYS A 105 14.96 33.83 25.64
C LYS A 105 15.77 32.86 24.76
N TYR A 106 15.33 32.66 23.51
CA TYR A 106 15.94 31.73 22.53
C TYR A 106 17.42 31.99 22.14
N LYS A 107 18.11 32.97 22.73
CA LYS A 107 19.56 33.21 22.54
C LYS A 107 20.36 33.07 23.82
N ALA A 108 19.69 32.87 24.96
CA ALA A 108 20.30 33.01 26.28
C ALA A 108 20.83 31.69 26.86
N PHE A 109 20.35 30.54 26.36
CA PHE A 109 20.73 29.22 26.87
C PHE A 109 20.64 28.16 25.77
N THR A 110 21.06 26.94 26.08
CA THR A 110 20.87 25.74 25.24
C THR A 110 20.12 24.72 26.08
N ILE A 111 19.12 24.05 25.50
CA ILE A 111 18.37 22.99 26.18
C ILE A 111 19.26 21.73 26.19
N PRO A 112 19.61 21.18 27.35
CA PRO A 112 20.39 19.95 27.41
C PRO A 112 19.66 18.77 26.77
N ASN A 113 20.43 17.85 26.19
CA ASN A 113 19.89 16.65 25.53
C ASN A 113 20.10 15.35 26.33
N ASN A 114 20.67 15.44 27.52
CA ASN A 114 20.89 14.31 28.43
C ASN A 114 20.36 14.65 29.83
N LYS A 115 20.19 13.59 30.64
CA LYS A 115 19.59 13.69 31.97
C LYS A 115 20.41 14.55 32.93
N GLN A 116 21.71 14.27 33.04
CA GLN A 116 22.60 14.92 33.99
C GLN A 116 22.60 16.45 33.79
N ASP A 117 22.89 16.90 32.57
CA ASP A 117 22.93 18.33 32.26
C ASP A 117 21.56 19.00 32.41
N CYS A 118 20.46 18.26 32.21
CA CYS A 118 19.11 18.78 32.43
C CYS A 118 18.81 19.00 33.91
N GLU A 119 19.20 18.07 34.77
CA GLU A 119 18.96 18.15 36.22
C GLU A 119 19.84 19.23 36.88
N GLU A 120 21.01 19.51 36.29
CA GLU A 120 21.89 20.62 36.69
C GLU A 120 21.47 21.97 36.09
N PHE A 121 20.57 21.99 35.09
CA PHE A 121 20.18 23.20 34.38
C PHE A 121 19.43 24.17 35.30
N THR A 122 19.89 25.42 35.32
CA THR A 122 19.22 26.56 35.96
C THR A 122 19.20 27.76 35.02
N TYR A 123 18.09 28.51 35.02
CA TYR A 123 17.98 29.78 34.29
C TYR A 123 17.34 30.88 35.15
N PRO A 124 18.03 32.03 35.36
CA PRO A 124 19.41 32.32 34.97
C PRO A 124 20.43 31.33 35.55
N SER A 125 21.58 31.17 34.87
CA SER A 125 22.60 30.18 35.27
C SER A 125 23.09 30.42 36.70
N GLY A 126 23.01 29.40 37.54
CA GLY A 126 23.48 29.46 38.94
C GLY A 126 22.49 30.12 39.91
N ASP A 127 21.29 30.50 39.47
CA ASP A 127 20.24 31.03 40.35
C ASP A 127 19.51 29.89 41.07
N PRO A 128 19.61 29.77 42.41
CA PRO A 128 18.91 28.72 43.16
C PRO A 128 17.39 28.79 43.03
N ASN A 129 16.83 29.98 42.77
CA ASN A 129 15.40 30.23 42.60
C ASN A 129 15.00 30.34 41.11
N GLY A 130 15.95 30.12 40.20
CA GLY A 130 15.72 30.15 38.77
C GLY A 130 14.88 28.97 38.27
N VAL A 131 14.48 29.04 37.00
CA VAL A 131 13.81 27.94 36.31
C VAL A 131 14.78 26.76 36.21
N ARG A 132 14.35 25.58 36.66
CA ARG A 132 15.13 24.34 36.58
C ARG A 132 14.69 23.47 35.41
N GLY A 133 15.64 22.75 34.84
CA GLY A 133 15.35 21.69 33.87
C GLY A 133 14.66 20.51 34.55
N ILE A 134 13.67 19.93 33.87
CA ILE A 134 13.01 18.71 34.33
C ILE A 134 13.27 17.63 33.30
N TRP A 135 14.04 16.60 33.66
CA TRP A 135 14.20 15.43 32.80
C TRP A 135 12.91 14.62 32.82
N LYS A 136 12.16 14.67 31.72
CA LYS A 136 10.79 14.16 31.67
C LYS A 136 10.63 13.06 30.64
N GLU A 137 9.86 12.05 31.01
CA GLU A 137 9.33 11.04 30.10
C GLU A 137 8.09 11.55 29.38
N PHE A 138 8.09 11.40 28.06
CA PHE A 138 6.98 11.60 27.16
C PHE A 138 6.49 10.22 26.74
N SER A 139 5.23 9.92 27.04
CA SER A 139 4.61 8.66 26.67
C SER A 139 4.69 8.42 25.17
N SER A 140 4.79 7.15 24.77
CA SER A 140 4.55 6.75 23.37
C SER A 140 3.18 7.24 22.88
N HIS A 141 2.97 7.25 21.56
CA HIS A 141 1.66 7.62 21.01
C HIS A 141 0.54 6.63 21.34
N GLY A 142 0.87 5.42 21.82
CA GLY A 142 -0.11 4.39 22.13
C GLY A 142 -0.78 3.84 20.87
N LEU A 143 -0.03 3.78 19.78
CA LEU A 143 -0.45 3.25 18.49
C LEU A 143 0.26 1.93 18.21
N SER A 144 -0.26 1.16 17.26
CA SER A 144 0.47 -0.01 16.75
C SER A 144 1.85 0.40 16.20
N PRO A 145 2.85 -0.49 16.25
CA PRO A 145 4.10 -0.29 15.53
C PRO A 145 3.83 0.05 14.06
N PRO A 146 4.70 0.84 13.40
CA PRO A 146 4.55 1.11 11.98
C PRO A 146 4.64 -0.17 11.16
N ASP A 147 3.97 -0.18 10.02
CA ASP A 147 4.19 -1.21 9.02
C ASP A 147 5.66 -1.18 8.59
N CYS A 148 6.27 -2.33 8.35
CA CYS A 148 7.63 -2.39 7.84
C CYS A 148 7.77 -3.46 6.77
N ARG A 149 8.26 -3.03 5.60
CA ARG A 149 8.37 -3.86 4.40
C ARG A 149 9.54 -3.42 3.53
N GLU A 150 9.83 -4.22 2.52
CA GLU A 150 10.76 -3.90 1.46
C GLU A 150 10.32 -2.64 0.70
N THR A 151 11.30 -1.82 0.30
CA THR A 151 11.05 -0.78 -0.68
C THR A 151 10.90 -1.36 -2.08
N GLU A 152 10.16 -0.65 -2.92
CA GLU A 152 10.18 -0.86 -4.36
C GLU A 152 11.46 -0.28 -4.96
N PHE A 153 11.89 -0.84 -6.09
CA PHE A 153 12.98 -0.27 -6.87
C PHE A 153 12.60 1.13 -7.36
N SER A 154 13.53 2.07 -7.26
CA SER A 154 13.42 3.37 -7.93
C SER A 154 14.78 3.76 -8.47
N ARG A 155 14.80 4.49 -9.59
CA ARG A 155 16.03 5.12 -10.05
C ARG A 155 16.47 6.22 -9.08
N ASP A 156 17.74 6.17 -8.68
CA ASP A 156 18.34 7.15 -7.77
C ASP A 156 18.11 8.58 -8.25
N ASN A 157 17.63 9.45 -7.36
CA ASN A 157 17.41 10.88 -7.62
C ASN A 157 16.40 11.18 -8.76
N HIS A 158 15.42 10.30 -9.00
CA HIS A 158 14.38 10.50 -10.03
C HIS A 158 12.95 10.44 -9.47
N LEU A 159 12.73 11.06 -8.30
CA LEU A 159 11.41 11.34 -7.71
C LEU A 159 10.46 10.12 -7.66
N GLY A 160 10.99 8.93 -7.35
CA GLY A 160 10.17 7.72 -7.22
C GLY A 160 9.79 7.08 -8.56
N ASN A 161 10.52 7.37 -9.64
CA ASN A 161 10.39 6.66 -10.92
C ASN A 161 10.71 5.17 -10.72
N GLY A 162 9.66 4.36 -10.68
CA GLY A 162 9.70 2.92 -10.45
C GLY A 162 9.77 2.12 -11.74
N LEU A 163 9.62 0.80 -11.62
CA LEU A 163 9.62 -0.10 -12.78
C LEU A 163 8.42 0.21 -13.70
N GLY A 164 8.65 0.16 -15.01
CA GLY A 164 7.63 0.43 -16.03
C GLY A 164 7.22 1.90 -16.17
N GLY A 165 7.94 2.84 -15.55
CA GLY A 165 7.62 4.27 -15.62
C GLY A 165 6.48 4.70 -14.68
N HIS A 166 6.08 3.81 -13.76
CA HIS A 166 5.06 4.11 -12.75
C HIS A 166 5.70 4.64 -11.47
N PRO A 167 5.00 5.50 -10.71
CA PRO A 167 5.47 5.89 -9.39
C PRO A 167 5.41 4.71 -8.41
N ASN A 168 6.37 4.67 -7.49
CA ASN A 168 6.28 3.78 -6.34
C ASN A 168 5.16 4.24 -5.41
N VAL A 169 4.34 3.29 -4.93
CA VAL A 169 3.13 3.60 -4.17
C VAL A 169 3.04 2.78 -2.89
N TYR A 170 2.37 3.35 -1.88
CA TYR A 170 2.01 2.62 -0.67
C TYR A 170 0.52 2.80 -0.41
N ASN A 171 -0.19 1.68 -0.27
CA ASN A 171 -1.60 1.69 0.10
C ASN A 171 -1.73 1.88 1.61
N TRP A 172 -1.83 3.15 2.02
CA TRP A 172 -2.08 3.49 3.41
C TRP A 172 -3.57 3.40 3.75
N THR A 173 -3.92 2.55 4.71
CA THR A 173 -5.27 2.54 5.30
C THR A 173 -5.36 3.66 6.33
N ILE A 174 -6.25 4.64 6.06
CA ILE A 174 -6.44 5.80 6.95
C ILE A 174 -6.90 5.32 8.34
N PRO A 175 -6.19 5.70 9.42
CA PRO A 175 -6.55 5.28 10.76
C PRO A 175 -7.83 5.98 11.23
N ASN A 176 -8.53 5.39 12.20
CA ASN A 176 -9.73 5.98 12.79
C ASN A 176 -9.37 7.09 13.81
N VAL A 177 -8.72 8.15 13.32
CA VAL A 177 -8.28 9.31 14.10
C VAL A 177 -8.99 10.55 13.55
N ASN A 178 -10.13 10.91 14.14
CA ASN A 178 -10.90 12.06 13.70
C ASN A 178 -10.15 13.37 14.02
N HIS A 179 -9.64 14.05 13.01
CA HIS A 179 -8.85 15.28 13.18
C HIS A 179 -8.86 16.16 11.93
N GLU A 180 -9.13 17.45 12.10
CA GLU A 180 -9.30 18.41 10.99
C GLU A 180 -7.97 18.94 10.42
N ASN A 181 -6.86 18.84 11.16
CA ASN A 181 -5.57 19.40 10.78
C ASN A 181 -4.48 18.33 10.75
N CYS A 182 -4.48 17.47 9.73
CA CYS A 182 -3.46 16.45 9.54
C CYS A 182 -2.46 16.86 8.46
N VAL A 183 -1.22 16.39 8.58
CA VAL A 183 -0.18 16.51 7.56
C VAL A 183 0.49 15.16 7.43
N LEU A 184 0.66 14.70 6.18
CA LEU A 184 1.46 13.53 5.87
C LEU A 184 2.87 14.01 5.58
N ARG A 185 3.85 13.31 6.16
CA ARG A 185 5.26 13.52 5.88
C ARG A 185 5.85 12.24 5.30
N MET A 186 6.62 12.40 4.23
CA MET A 186 7.44 11.33 3.69
C MET A 186 8.89 11.70 3.88
N ARG A 187 9.68 10.81 4.51
CA ARG A 187 11.13 10.87 4.50
C ARG A 187 11.65 9.84 3.51
N TYR A 188 12.59 10.23 2.67
CA TYR A 188 13.21 9.32 1.72
C TYR A 188 14.71 9.59 1.68
N ASN A 189 15.47 8.50 1.60
CA ASN A 189 16.91 8.54 1.71
C ASN A 189 17.54 8.18 0.38
N ILE A 190 18.58 8.93 0.00
CA ILE A 190 19.58 8.42 -0.91
C ILE A 190 20.62 7.74 -0.04
N SER A 191 20.63 6.41 -0.06
CA SER A 191 21.65 5.63 0.64
C SER A 191 22.77 5.33 -0.34
N THR A 192 24.00 5.66 0.04
CA THR A 192 25.18 5.24 -0.71
C THR A 192 25.96 4.24 0.13
N ASN A 193 26.75 3.38 -0.53
CA ASN A 193 27.60 2.43 0.17
C ASN A 193 29.01 3.00 0.40
N ASP A 194 29.14 4.32 0.54
CA ASP A 194 30.43 5.04 0.71
C ASP A 194 31.03 4.92 2.10
N TYR A 195 30.18 4.65 3.08
CA TYR A 195 30.55 4.29 4.45
C TYR A 195 29.46 3.38 5.02
N ASP A 196 29.73 2.71 6.14
CA ASP A 196 28.73 1.88 6.81
C ASP A 196 27.63 2.77 7.41
N PRO A 197 26.39 2.75 6.89
CA PRO A 197 25.35 3.68 7.32
C PRO A 197 24.83 3.39 8.74
N TRP A 198 25.11 2.22 9.32
CA TRP A 198 24.58 1.78 10.61
C TRP A 198 25.60 1.86 11.74
N ASN A 199 26.88 1.62 11.44
CA ASN A 199 27.93 1.59 12.46
C ASN A 199 28.80 2.85 12.48
N THR A 200 28.52 3.84 11.63
CA THR A 200 29.27 5.10 11.59
C THR A 200 28.71 6.09 12.61
N THR A 201 29.61 6.58 13.47
CA THR A 201 29.32 7.60 14.49
C THR A 201 30.26 8.80 14.33
N SER A 202 30.25 9.75 15.26
CA SER A 202 31.23 10.85 15.28
C SER A 202 32.68 10.37 15.45
N ALA A 203 32.91 9.15 15.95
CA ALA A 203 34.23 8.52 15.99
C ALA A 203 34.76 8.16 14.59
N ASN A 204 33.86 8.10 13.59
CA ASN A 204 34.14 7.71 12.22
C ASN A 204 34.09 8.88 11.24
N ASN A 205 34.26 10.13 11.71
CA ASN A 205 34.22 11.32 10.86
C ASN A 205 35.24 11.33 9.71
N SER A 206 36.28 10.50 9.82
CA SER A 206 37.22 10.18 8.74
C SER A 206 37.18 8.67 8.51
N PRO A 207 36.20 8.16 7.73
CA PRO A 207 36.03 6.72 7.53
C PRO A 207 37.24 6.13 6.77
N ASN A 208 37.62 4.90 7.14
CA ASN A 208 38.68 4.15 6.46
C ASN A 208 38.18 3.63 5.11
N LEU A 209 38.70 4.19 4.02
CA LEU A 209 38.33 3.85 2.65
C LEU A 209 39.19 2.72 2.07
N ALA A 210 40.35 2.42 2.66
CA ALA A 210 41.30 1.47 2.09
C ALA A 210 40.72 0.08 1.76
N PRO A 211 39.99 -0.61 2.68
CA PRO A 211 39.40 -1.91 2.38
C PRO A 211 38.41 -1.87 1.21
N LYS A 212 37.66 -0.78 1.07
CA LYS A 212 36.61 -0.64 0.05
C LYS A 212 37.19 -0.54 -1.36
N TYR A 213 38.33 0.14 -1.49
CA TYR A 213 38.99 0.37 -2.78
C TYR A 213 40.23 -0.52 -3.00
N GLY A 214 40.46 -1.51 -2.12
CA GLY A 214 41.52 -2.50 -2.29
C GLY A 214 42.93 -2.00 -1.98
N PHE A 215 43.08 -0.93 -1.18
CA PHE A 215 44.39 -0.45 -0.74
C PHE A 215 44.93 -1.28 0.43
N ALA A 216 46.25 -1.48 0.46
CA ALA A 216 46.92 -2.24 1.52
C ALA A 216 46.80 -1.61 2.92
N SER A 217 46.63 -0.29 3.00
CA SER A 217 46.41 0.44 4.25
C SER A 217 45.76 1.81 3.98
N GLN A 218 45.19 2.42 5.02
CA GLN A 218 44.64 3.78 4.90
C GLN A 218 45.70 4.79 4.48
N THR A 219 46.95 4.66 4.94
CA THR A 219 48.05 5.56 4.55
C THR A 219 48.30 5.53 3.03
N VAL A 220 48.17 4.36 2.40
CA VAL A 220 48.32 4.24 0.94
C VAL A 220 47.13 4.88 0.21
N ALA A 221 45.91 4.72 0.74
CA ALA A 221 44.72 5.38 0.22
C ALA A 221 44.83 6.91 0.32
N ASP A 222 45.23 7.42 1.50
CA ASP A 222 45.42 8.85 1.77
C ASP A 222 46.47 9.46 0.85
N ALA A 223 47.61 8.77 0.63
CA ALA A 223 48.66 9.22 -0.28
C ALA A 223 48.19 9.32 -1.74
N ARG A 224 47.10 8.64 -2.08
CA ARG A 224 46.44 8.70 -3.40
C ARG A 224 45.19 9.57 -3.39
N GLY A 225 44.91 10.29 -2.30
CA GLY A 225 43.76 11.18 -2.17
C GLY A 225 42.42 10.48 -1.95
N TYR A 226 42.41 9.17 -1.68
CA TYR A 226 41.19 8.42 -1.35
C TYR A 226 40.78 8.67 0.11
N VAL A 227 40.36 9.90 0.35
CA VAL A 227 39.85 10.43 1.62
C VAL A 227 38.37 10.82 1.46
N PHE A 228 37.59 10.70 2.54
CA PHE A 228 36.18 11.08 2.52
C PHE A 228 35.99 12.53 2.96
N GLU A 229 36.29 13.46 2.07
CA GLU A 229 36.13 14.91 2.25
C GLU A 229 35.46 15.56 1.03
N GLU A 230 35.12 16.85 1.12
CA GLU A 230 34.61 17.61 -0.02
C GLU A 230 35.70 17.80 -1.10
N TYR A 231 35.36 17.46 -2.34
CA TYR A 231 36.20 17.63 -3.53
C TYR A 231 37.64 17.07 -3.44
N PRO A 232 37.84 15.78 -3.11
CA PRO A 232 39.17 15.22 -3.00
C PRO A 232 39.81 15.04 -4.38
N ASP A 233 41.09 15.37 -4.46
CA ASP A 233 41.95 15.09 -5.62
C ASP A 233 42.49 13.66 -5.54
N VAL A 234 41.98 12.76 -6.38
CA VAL A 234 42.39 11.35 -6.39
C VAL A 234 43.42 11.03 -7.47
N LYS A 235 44.48 10.33 -7.09
CA LYS A 235 45.45 9.73 -8.01
C LYS A 235 44.98 8.33 -8.41
N VAL A 236 44.22 8.25 -9.51
CA VAL A 236 43.63 6.97 -10.00
C VAL A 236 44.67 6.09 -10.71
N PHE A 237 45.64 6.70 -11.39
CA PHE A 237 46.71 6.00 -12.08
C PHE A 237 48.00 6.15 -11.31
N ASP A 238 48.65 5.04 -10.94
CA ASP A 238 49.91 5.08 -10.18
C ASP A 238 51.03 5.74 -10.99
N ASP A 239 51.02 5.53 -12.31
CA ASP A 239 52.10 5.89 -13.23
C ASP A 239 51.88 7.24 -13.93
N ALA A 240 50.73 7.89 -13.70
CA ALA A 240 50.42 9.18 -14.32
C ALA A 240 50.62 10.35 -13.35
N ASP A 241 51.14 11.46 -13.86
CA ASP A 241 51.39 12.68 -13.08
C ASP A 241 50.21 13.66 -13.18
N PHE A 242 49.01 13.18 -12.83
CA PHE A 242 47.82 14.01 -12.65
C PHE A 242 46.86 13.39 -11.64
N THR A 243 46.03 14.24 -11.03
CA THR A 243 44.91 13.86 -10.18
C THR A 243 43.58 14.15 -10.86
N LEU A 244 42.52 13.51 -10.40
CA LEU A 244 41.14 13.81 -10.77
C LEU A 244 40.42 14.34 -9.54
N GLU A 245 39.84 15.54 -9.63
CA GLU A 245 38.97 16.07 -8.58
C GLU A 245 37.62 15.34 -8.64
N LEU A 246 37.21 14.72 -7.53
CA LEU A 246 35.89 14.09 -7.45
C LEU A 246 34.85 15.13 -7.02
N ALA A 247 33.68 15.15 -7.65
CA ALA A 247 32.55 15.99 -7.22
C ALA A 247 31.82 15.41 -5.99
N ILE A 248 32.57 15.09 -4.93
CA ILE A 248 32.03 14.60 -3.65
C ILE A 248 31.61 15.80 -2.81
N ASN A 249 30.40 15.73 -2.26
CA ASN A 249 29.93 16.63 -1.23
C ASN A 249 29.46 15.79 -0.04
N THR A 250 30.24 15.78 1.04
CA THR A 250 30.01 14.94 2.22
C THR A 250 28.73 15.30 2.99
N ALA A 251 28.15 16.49 2.75
CA ALA A 251 26.82 16.86 3.22
C ALA A 251 25.69 16.27 2.36
N GLN A 252 25.98 15.81 1.14
CA GLN A 252 25.00 15.26 0.19
C GLN A 252 25.06 13.73 0.02
N TYR A 253 26.14 13.08 0.44
CA TYR A 253 26.30 11.63 0.35
C TYR A 253 25.55 10.94 1.50
N GLY A 254 24.72 9.93 1.20
CA GLY A 254 23.90 9.28 2.24
C GLY A 254 22.94 10.26 2.92
N ARG A 255 22.05 10.92 2.18
CA ARG A 255 21.21 12.04 2.68
C ARG A 255 19.73 11.70 2.81
N THR A 256 19.04 12.41 3.70
CA THR A 256 17.60 12.27 3.94
C THR A 256 16.87 13.52 3.49
N PHE A 257 15.94 13.33 2.59
CA PHE A 257 14.97 14.34 2.22
C PHE A 257 13.68 14.13 2.97
N GLN A 258 12.85 15.16 2.96
CA GLN A 258 11.48 14.97 3.34
C GLN A 258 10.56 15.96 2.63
N ASP A 259 9.37 15.49 2.34
CA ASP A 259 8.28 16.28 1.78
C ASP A 259 7.07 16.21 2.71
N ARG A 260 6.22 17.23 2.63
CA ARG A 260 4.96 17.31 3.38
C ARG A 260 3.81 17.52 2.43
N SER A 261 2.69 16.87 2.73
CA SER A 261 1.43 17.15 2.04
C SER A 261 0.92 18.55 2.38
N HIS A 262 -0.04 19.03 1.60
CA HIS A 262 -1.00 20.01 2.11
C HIS A 262 -1.76 19.43 3.31
N SER A 263 -2.36 20.30 4.13
CA SER A 263 -3.18 19.86 5.25
C SER A 263 -4.43 19.14 4.74
N PHE A 264 -4.80 18.05 5.38
CA PHE A 264 -6.03 17.33 5.12
C PHE A 264 -6.74 16.98 6.43
N ALA A 265 -8.04 16.70 6.34
CA ALA A 265 -8.83 16.21 7.47
C ALA A 265 -8.99 14.69 7.36
N ILE A 266 -8.87 14.00 8.49
CA ILE A 266 -9.35 12.62 8.64
C ILE A 266 -10.68 12.71 9.37
N ARG A 267 -11.77 12.37 8.68
CA ARG A 267 -13.13 12.48 9.20
C ARG A 267 -13.75 11.12 9.40
N LYS A 268 -14.72 11.05 10.32
CA LYS A 268 -15.54 9.85 10.51
C LYS A 268 -16.21 9.47 9.20
N ARG A 269 -16.23 8.17 8.91
CA ARG A 269 -16.95 7.61 7.78
C ARG A 269 -18.43 8.01 7.82
N PRO A 270 -19.03 8.48 6.70
CA PRO A 270 -20.46 8.76 6.62
C PRO A 270 -21.31 7.50 6.84
N ALA A 271 -22.53 7.68 7.36
CA ALA A 271 -23.49 6.59 7.51
C ALA A 271 -23.81 5.94 6.15
N GLY A 272 -24.03 4.62 6.15
CA GLY A 272 -24.35 3.85 4.94
C GLY A 272 -23.13 3.30 4.18
N TYR A 273 -21.92 3.57 4.66
CA TYR A 273 -20.66 3.03 4.10
C TYR A 273 -19.97 2.06 5.05
N ASP A 274 -20.64 1.58 6.10
CA ASP A 274 -20.03 0.68 7.09
C ASP A 274 -19.55 -0.61 6.42
N GLY A 275 -18.29 -1.01 6.68
CA GLY A 275 -17.66 -2.16 6.03
C GLY A 275 -17.26 -1.96 4.56
N THR A 276 -17.74 -0.92 3.88
CA THR A 276 -17.39 -0.64 2.47
C THR A 276 -15.92 -0.25 2.31
N ARG A 277 -15.21 -0.82 1.34
CA ARG A 277 -13.87 -0.34 0.97
C ARG A 277 -13.99 0.98 0.21
N ILE A 278 -13.27 1.99 0.67
CA ILE A 278 -13.26 3.32 0.06
C ILE A 278 -11.88 3.55 -0.56
N HIS A 279 -11.85 3.82 -1.86
CA HIS A 279 -10.64 4.15 -2.59
C HIS A 279 -10.55 5.66 -2.82
N ASN A 280 -9.41 6.26 -2.49
CA ASN A 280 -9.18 7.67 -2.74
C ASN A 280 -8.61 7.86 -4.16
N LEU A 281 -9.25 8.72 -4.95
CA LEU A 281 -8.73 9.18 -6.24
C LEU A 281 -8.45 10.68 -6.13
N ASN A 282 -7.17 11.04 -6.18
CA ASN A 282 -6.68 12.41 -5.99
C ASN A 282 -5.90 12.91 -7.21
N VAL A 283 -5.31 14.09 -7.04
CA VAL A 283 -4.31 14.68 -7.92
C VAL A 283 -3.01 14.88 -7.14
N ARG A 284 -1.88 14.68 -7.81
CA ARG A 284 -0.53 15.04 -7.34
C ARG A 284 0.10 16.06 -8.27
N GLY A 285 1.21 16.65 -7.84
CA GLY A 285 2.05 17.49 -8.69
C GLY A 285 1.68 18.97 -8.68
N LYS A 286 2.25 19.72 -9.64
CA LYS A 286 2.14 21.18 -9.74
C LYS A 286 2.00 21.63 -11.20
N ARG A 287 1.49 22.86 -11.39
CA ARG A 287 1.39 23.53 -12.68
C ARG A 287 2.78 23.81 -13.23
N GLY A 288 3.01 23.47 -14.49
CA GLY A 288 4.25 23.72 -15.22
C GLY A 288 4.67 22.48 -16.00
N ASN A 289 5.67 22.63 -16.85
CA ASN A 289 6.34 21.48 -17.46
C ASN A 289 7.37 20.86 -16.48
N ILE A 290 7.92 19.70 -16.85
CA ILE A 290 8.88 18.95 -16.02
C ILE A 290 10.06 19.78 -15.48
N VAL A 291 10.56 20.75 -16.24
CA VAL A 291 11.69 21.61 -15.81
C VAL A 291 11.22 22.67 -14.81
N GLN A 292 10.04 23.25 -15.03
CA GLN A 292 9.49 24.34 -14.21
C GLN A 292 8.99 23.88 -12.84
N VAL A 293 8.57 22.61 -12.73
CA VAL A 293 8.03 22.07 -11.49
C VAL A 293 9.08 21.38 -10.62
N TYR A 294 10.25 21.05 -11.17
CA TYR A 294 11.34 20.44 -10.42
C TYR A 294 11.71 21.27 -9.17
N PRO A 295 11.89 20.65 -7.98
CA PRO A 295 11.99 19.21 -7.71
C PRO A 295 10.65 18.47 -7.47
N SER A 296 9.51 19.09 -7.77
CA SER A 296 8.20 18.42 -7.81
C SER A 296 7.99 17.69 -9.14
N VAL A 297 6.81 17.08 -9.30
CA VAL A 297 6.32 16.48 -10.55
C VAL A 297 5.17 17.30 -11.14
N GLU A 298 4.88 17.08 -12.43
CA GLU A 298 3.74 17.65 -13.15
C GLU A 298 2.41 17.11 -12.60
N TYR A 299 1.31 17.79 -12.92
CA TYR A 299 -0.01 17.33 -12.49
C TYR A 299 -0.37 15.98 -13.06
N ASP A 300 -0.89 15.13 -12.19
CA ASP A 300 -1.28 13.79 -12.55
C ASP A 300 -2.35 13.23 -11.60
N PHE A 301 -3.17 12.29 -12.06
CA PHE A 301 -4.08 11.56 -11.17
C PHE A 301 -3.31 10.57 -10.30
N VAL A 302 -3.73 10.40 -9.05
CA VAL A 302 -3.14 9.41 -8.15
C VAL A 302 -4.25 8.62 -7.43
N PRO A 303 -4.29 7.28 -7.62
CA PRO A 303 -3.49 6.51 -8.56
C PRO A 303 -3.90 6.77 -10.03
N ASN A 304 -2.96 6.64 -10.97
CA ASN A 304 -3.26 6.64 -12.41
C ASN A 304 -4.05 5.41 -12.85
N ASN A 305 -3.84 4.29 -12.17
CA ASN A 305 -4.51 3.02 -12.39
C ASN A 305 -5.21 2.63 -11.09
N LEU A 306 -6.53 2.78 -11.07
CA LEU A 306 -7.35 2.34 -9.96
C LEU A 306 -8.06 1.04 -10.33
N GLU A 307 -7.97 0.04 -9.45
CA GLU A 307 -8.63 -1.25 -9.61
C GLU A 307 -9.47 -1.52 -8.37
N LEU A 308 -10.76 -1.83 -8.56
CA LEU A 308 -11.70 -2.03 -7.47
C LEU A 308 -12.83 -2.99 -7.85
N SER A 309 -13.54 -3.47 -6.84
CA SER A 309 -14.70 -4.35 -7.02
C SER A 309 -15.98 -3.53 -7.20
N SER A 310 -16.94 -4.03 -7.98
CA SER A 310 -18.30 -3.46 -7.97
C SER A 310 -18.90 -3.56 -6.58
N GLY A 311 -19.57 -2.51 -6.13
CA GLY A 311 -20.06 -2.37 -4.75
C GLY A 311 -19.04 -1.76 -3.78
N GLU A 312 -17.82 -1.42 -4.22
CA GLU A 312 -16.92 -0.56 -3.45
C GLU A 312 -17.17 0.93 -3.72
N ALA A 313 -16.61 1.81 -2.91
CA ALA A 313 -16.78 3.24 -3.03
C ALA A 313 -15.50 3.94 -3.50
N VAL A 314 -15.65 5.02 -4.25
CA VAL A 314 -14.56 5.94 -4.59
C VAL A 314 -14.83 7.30 -3.95
N HIS A 315 -13.80 7.88 -3.36
CA HIS A 315 -13.77 9.29 -2.93
C HIS A 315 -12.91 10.07 -3.91
N ILE A 316 -13.56 10.86 -4.77
CA ILE A 316 -12.88 11.73 -5.72
C ILE A 316 -12.77 13.12 -5.09
N GLN A 317 -11.53 13.56 -4.83
CA GLN A 317 -11.26 14.88 -4.26
C GLN A 317 -9.86 15.35 -4.67
N TRP A 318 -9.66 16.67 -4.69
CA TRP A 318 -8.35 17.26 -4.93
C TRP A 318 -8.29 18.70 -4.45
N THR A 319 -7.06 19.18 -4.29
CA THR A 319 -6.77 20.61 -4.11
C THR A 319 -5.82 21.06 -5.22
N GLY A 320 -6.28 21.98 -6.07
CA GLY A 320 -5.46 22.77 -6.98
C GLY A 320 -4.83 23.97 -6.26
N SER A 321 -4.53 25.04 -7.00
CA SER A 321 -3.83 26.20 -6.42
C SER A 321 -4.23 27.53 -7.07
N ASN A 322 -4.12 28.62 -6.31
CA ASN A 322 -4.23 30.01 -6.80
C ASN A 322 -2.91 30.78 -6.68
N THR A 323 -1.85 30.09 -6.23
CA THR A 323 -0.57 30.68 -5.86
C THR A 323 0.58 29.98 -6.55
N ASN A 324 0.33 29.39 -7.73
CA ASN A 324 1.40 28.81 -8.54
C ASN A 324 2.44 29.87 -8.92
N ASN A 325 3.65 29.37 -9.20
CA ASN A 325 4.77 30.22 -9.60
C ASN A 325 4.40 30.98 -10.88
N PRO A 326 4.82 32.26 -10.99
CA PRO A 326 4.63 33.00 -12.23
C PRO A 326 5.38 32.31 -13.38
N ASN A 327 4.87 32.46 -14.60
CA ASN A 327 5.46 31.94 -15.84
C ASN A 327 5.55 30.41 -15.98
N ASN A 328 4.91 29.65 -15.07
CA ASN A 328 4.74 28.21 -15.28
C ASN A 328 3.69 27.93 -16.36
N GLU A 329 4.05 27.04 -17.29
CA GLU A 329 3.18 26.58 -18.38
C GLU A 329 1.90 25.91 -17.85
N GLY A 330 0.84 26.01 -18.63
CA GLY A 330 -0.45 25.41 -18.33
C GLY A 330 -1.61 26.16 -18.99
N ASN A 331 -2.79 25.56 -18.97
CA ASN A 331 -4.00 26.17 -19.53
C ASN A 331 -4.81 26.93 -18.46
N GLY A 332 -5.68 27.83 -18.90
CA GLY A 332 -6.45 28.69 -18.01
C GLY A 332 -5.64 29.83 -17.40
N LEU A 333 -6.29 30.55 -16.50
CA LEU A 333 -5.80 31.73 -15.81
C LEU A 333 -4.42 31.49 -15.19
N ALA A 334 -3.49 32.39 -15.49
CA ALA A 334 -2.12 32.32 -15.00
C ALA A 334 -2.08 32.15 -13.47
N ARG A 335 -1.13 31.33 -13.00
CA ARG A 335 -0.93 31.00 -11.57
C ARG A 335 -2.08 30.24 -10.89
N THR A 336 -3.12 29.86 -11.64
CA THR A 336 -4.18 28.98 -11.14
C THR A 336 -4.02 27.56 -11.67
N ASP A 337 -4.41 26.59 -10.85
CA ASP A 337 -4.55 25.19 -11.22
C ASP A 337 -5.93 24.67 -10.82
N ARG A 338 -6.56 23.95 -11.73
CA ARG A 338 -7.85 23.29 -11.56
C ARG A 338 -7.81 21.94 -12.24
N ASN A 339 -8.57 21.02 -11.69
CA ASN A 339 -8.66 19.66 -12.20
C ASN A 339 -10.13 19.32 -12.42
N ASN A 340 -10.38 18.44 -13.36
CA ASN A 340 -11.69 17.88 -13.65
C ASN A 340 -11.53 16.45 -14.17
N ILE A 341 -12.64 15.73 -14.26
CA ILE A 341 -12.66 14.38 -14.83
C ILE A 341 -13.74 14.34 -15.91
N VAL A 342 -13.32 13.93 -17.11
CA VAL A 342 -14.23 13.54 -18.20
C VAL A 342 -13.84 12.17 -18.73
N GLN A 343 -14.83 11.31 -18.97
CA GLN A 343 -14.60 10.00 -19.59
C GLN A 343 -14.11 10.18 -21.03
N LEU A 344 -13.07 9.44 -21.40
CA LEU A 344 -12.55 9.36 -22.76
C LEU A 344 -13.39 8.39 -23.60
N ARG A 345 -13.40 8.63 -24.92
CA ARG A 345 -13.94 7.67 -25.89
C ARG A 345 -13.17 6.34 -25.82
N PRO A 346 -13.76 5.24 -26.31
CA PRO A 346 -13.06 3.97 -26.47
C PRO A 346 -11.72 4.15 -27.20
N ARG A 347 -10.73 3.35 -26.79
CA ARG A 347 -9.37 3.41 -27.35
C ARG A 347 -9.39 3.02 -28.84
N ASN A 348 -8.59 3.70 -29.66
CA ASN A 348 -8.36 3.31 -31.05
C ASN A 348 -7.35 2.15 -31.18
N PHE A 349 -6.43 2.04 -30.22
CA PHE A 349 -5.37 1.04 -30.20
C PHE A 349 -5.34 0.29 -28.85
N PRO A 350 -4.88 -0.96 -28.83
CA PRO A 350 -4.49 -1.63 -27.59
C PRO A 350 -3.43 -0.82 -26.84
N GLU A 351 -3.43 -0.92 -25.52
CA GLU A 351 -2.41 -0.29 -24.69
C GLU A 351 -1.09 -1.06 -24.79
N GLY A 352 0.02 -0.33 -24.83
CA GLY A 352 1.35 -0.94 -24.80
C GLY A 352 1.57 -1.71 -23.50
N ASN A 353 2.19 -2.89 -23.59
CA ASN A 353 2.54 -3.71 -22.42
C ASN A 353 4.03 -3.61 -22.07
N GLY A 354 4.77 -2.70 -22.70
CA GLY A 354 6.23 -2.54 -22.53
C GLY A 354 7.08 -3.64 -23.17
N VAL A 355 6.48 -4.63 -23.84
CA VAL A 355 7.16 -5.81 -24.40
C VAL A 355 6.89 -5.95 -25.90
N GLN A 356 7.42 -5.02 -26.72
CA GLN A 356 7.79 -5.28 -28.12
C GLN A 356 8.49 -4.06 -28.75
N PHE A 357 9.67 -4.30 -29.35
CA PHE A 357 10.29 -3.41 -30.36
C PHE A 357 10.53 -4.25 -31.62
N GLY A 358 9.78 -3.98 -32.69
CA GLY A 358 9.74 -4.74 -33.95
C GLY A 358 8.46 -4.38 -34.73
N PRO A 359 8.22 -4.88 -35.95
CA PRO A 359 7.09 -4.47 -36.80
C PRO A 359 5.74 -5.07 -36.32
N GLY A 360 5.48 -4.95 -35.02
CA GLY A 360 4.30 -5.44 -34.31
C GLY A 360 3.15 -4.42 -34.28
N ARG A 361 2.06 -4.83 -33.64
CA ARG A 361 0.78 -4.10 -33.54
C ARG A 361 1.00 -2.64 -33.09
N VAL A 362 0.15 -1.72 -33.56
CA VAL A 362 0.15 -0.33 -33.09
C VAL A 362 -0.36 -0.32 -31.65
N PHE A 363 0.47 0.17 -30.72
CA PHE A 363 0.13 0.35 -29.32
C PHE A 363 0.07 1.85 -28.98
N GLY A 364 -0.88 2.24 -28.12
CA GLY A 364 -1.02 3.61 -27.62
C GLY A 364 -1.00 3.69 -26.10
N HIS A 365 -0.94 4.91 -25.55
CA HIS A 365 -1.18 5.18 -24.12
C HIS A 365 -2.70 5.31 -23.85
N TYR A 366 -3.11 5.92 -22.72
CA TYR A 366 -4.51 6.10 -22.31
C TYR A 366 -5.39 6.82 -23.36
N GLY A 367 -5.87 6.09 -24.36
CA GLY A 367 -6.96 6.47 -25.27
C GLY A 367 -6.76 7.73 -26.11
N ASN A 368 -7.86 8.15 -26.76
CA ASN A 368 -7.94 9.37 -27.57
C ASN A 368 -7.85 10.64 -26.71
N ASN A 369 -7.57 11.80 -27.32
CA ASN A 369 -7.63 13.11 -26.65
C ASN A 369 -9.02 13.77 -26.68
N TYR A 370 -10.05 13.04 -27.13
CA TYR A 370 -11.42 13.54 -27.19
C TYR A 370 -12.29 12.79 -26.16
N PRO A 371 -13.01 13.53 -25.29
CA PRO A 371 -13.93 12.92 -24.36
C PRO A 371 -15.13 12.31 -25.08
N ASP A 372 -15.78 11.37 -24.41
CA ASP A 372 -17.10 10.90 -24.81
C ASP A 372 -18.16 11.98 -24.52
N HIS A 373 -19.28 11.91 -25.22
CA HIS A 373 -20.40 12.80 -24.90
C HIS A 373 -20.98 12.40 -23.54
N LEU A 374 -21.29 13.38 -22.68
CA LEU A 374 -21.72 13.13 -21.29
C LEU A 374 -22.97 12.23 -21.21
N THR A 375 -23.85 12.28 -22.22
CA THR A 375 -25.06 11.42 -22.27
C THR A 375 -24.76 9.94 -22.54
N ASN A 376 -23.60 9.64 -23.11
CA ASN A 376 -23.16 8.29 -23.43
C ASN A 376 -22.22 7.75 -22.35
N SER A 377 -21.69 8.64 -21.51
CA SER A 377 -20.82 8.29 -20.39
C SER A 377 -21.60 7.49 -19.36
N SER A 378 -21.01 6.37 -18.98
CA SER A 378 -21.49 5.48 -17.93
C SER A 378 -20.42 5.31 -16.85
N PHE A 379 -19.56 6.33 -16.72
CA PHE A 379 -18.39 6.35 -15.86
C PHE A 379 -18.76 5.94 -14.43
N LEU A 380 -18.27 4.77 -14.02
CA LEU A 380 -18.47 4.18 -12.69
C LEU A 380 -19.94 3.99 -12.25
N GLY A 381 -20.89 4.06 -13.19
CA GLY A 381 -22.34 4.04 -12.88
C GLY A 381 -22.86 5.33 -12.23
N MET A 382 -22.13 6.43 -12.33
CA MET A 382 -22.51 7.71 -11.74
C MET A 382 -23.66 8.40 -12.49
N SER A 383 -24.44 9.21 -11.76
CA SER A 383 -25.54 9.97 -12.35
C SER A 383 -25.04 11.07 -13.29
N ARG A 384 -25.88 11.53 -14.22
CA ARG A 384 -25.54 12.68 -15.08
C ARG A 384 -25.14 13.92 -14.28
N THR A 385 -25.74 14.12 -13.12
CA THR A 385 -25.42 15.23 -12.21
C THR A 385 -24.01 15.09 -11.65
N ASP A 386 -23.64 13.90 -11.16
CA ASP A 386 -22.28 13.61 -10.68
C ASP A 386 -21.23 13.79 -11.79
N LEU A 387 -21.53 13.28 -12.99
CA LEU A 387 -20.64 13.46 -14.15
C LEU A 387 -20.49 14.95 -14.52
N GLY A 388 -21.57 15.73 -14.40
CA GLY A 388 -21.54 17.18 -14.55
C GLY A 388 -20.66 17.86 -13.49
N HIS A 389 -20.77 17.43 -12.22
CA HIS A 389 -19.93 17.95 -11.15
C HIS A 389 -18.44 17.67 -11.38
N LEU A 390 -18.10 16.45 -11.80
CA LEU A 390 -16.74 16.05 -12.14
C LEU A 390 -16.19 16.82 -13.35
N ALA A 391 -17.01 17.06 -14.38
CA ALA A 391 -16.58 17.75 -15.59
C ALA A 391 -16.37 19.25 -15.37
N MET A 392 -17.17 19.88 -14.51
CA MET A 392 -17.17 21.34 -14.28
C MET A 392 -16.49 21.76 -12.97
N ASN A 393 -15.97 20.82 -12.19
CA ASN A 393 -15.37 21.08 -10.87
C ASN A 393 -16.37 21.77 -9.89
N SER A 394 -17.62 21.28 -9.85
CA SER A 394 -18.76 21.82 -9.07
C SER A 394 -19.01 21.00 -7.78
N PRO A 395 -19.43 21.59 -6.64
CA PRO A 395 -20.00 22.93 -6.42
C PRO A 395 -18.96 24.05 -6.30
N GLY A 396 -17.68 23.77 -6.47
CA GLY A 396 -16.62 24.76 -6.45
C GLY A 396 -16.67 25.79 -7.60
N GLN A 397 -17.76 25.95 -8.32
CA GLN A 397 -17.85 26.81 -9.48
C GLN A 397 -18.62 28.10 -9.16
N PHE A 398 -18.07 29.27 -9.52
CA PHE A 398 -18.60 30.58 -9.12
C PHE A 398 -19.26 31.41 -10.25
N GLY A 399 -19.84 30.75 -11.24
CA GLY A 399 -20.69 31.32 -12.30
C GLY A 399 -19.98 31.97 -13.49
N GLY A 400 -18.63 31.96 -13.54
CA GLY A 400 -17.88 32.62 -14.62
C GLY A 400 -17.34 31.69 -15.72
N GLU A 401 -16.19 32.03 -16.31
CA GLU A 401 -15.59 31.39 -17.49
C GLU A 401 -15.24 29.91 -17.24
N LEU A 402 -15.88 29.03 -18.00
CA LEU A 402 -15.84 27.58 -17.81
C LEU A 402 -14.95 26.83 -18.80
N SER A 403 -14.61 27.43 -19.96
CA SER A 403 -13.85 26.73 -21.01
C SER A 403 -12.51 26.18 -20.51
N GLN A 404 -11.90 26.85 -19.53
CA GLN A 404 -10.67 26.43 -18.86
C GLN A 404 -10.82 26.31 -17.33
N LEU A 405 -12.05 26.33 -16.81
CA LEU A 405 -12.38 26.26 -15.37
C LEU A 405 -11.79 27.42 -14.54
N ASP A 406 -11.61 28.61 -15.12
CA ASP A 406 -10.88 29.70 -14.46
C ASP A 406 -11.59 30.23 -13.23
N ASP A 407 -12.92 30.24 -13.25
CA ASP A 407 -13.76 30.66 -12.14
C ASP A 407 -14.19 29.49 -11.23
N ALA A 408 -13.57 28.32 -11.35
CA ALA A 408 -13.70 27.27 -10.35
C ALA A 408 -12.81 27.57 -9.13
N GLY A 409 -13.09 26.95 -8.00
CA GLY A 409 -12.31 26.95 -6.78
C GLY A 409 -11.22 25.89 -6.83
N PRO A 410 -10.12 26.07 -6.07
CA PRO A 410 -9.02 25.10 -6.06
C PRO A 410 -9.40 23.78 -5.39
N TYR A 411 -10.29 23.80 -4.39
CA TYR A 411 -10.71 22.58 -3.69
C TYR A 411 -11.97 21.97 -4.33
N PHE A 412 -11.96 20.66 -4.45
CA PHE A 412 -13.10 19.86 -4.91
C PHE A 412 -13.23 18.60 -4.07
N ASP A 413 -14.46 18.29 -3.71
CA ASP A 413 -14.85 17.08 -3.01
C ASP A 413 -16.19 16.61 -3.55
N HIS A 414 -16.18 15.48 -4.25
CA HIS A 414 -17.38 14.89 -4.83
C HIS A 414 -18.25 14.18 -3.77
N GLY A 415 -17.71 13.97 -2.57
CA GLY A 415 -18.19 13.02 -1.60
C GLY A 415 -17.96 11.57 -2.04
N LEU A 416 -18.42 10.63 -1.21
CA LEU A 416 -18.36 9.21 -1.52
C LEU A 416 -19.41 8.85 -2.58
N ARG A 417 -19.01 8.00 -3.53
CA ARG A 417 -19.92 7.34 -4.46
C ARG A 417 -19.64 5.86 -4.52
N MET A 418 -20.70 5.07 -4.44
CA MET A 418 -20.66 3.64 -4.73
C MET A 418 -20.45 3.43 -6.22
N VAL A 419 -19.59 2.50 -6.56
CA VAL A 419 -19.34 2.11 -7.95
C VAL A 419 -20.18 0.89 -8.25
N THR A 420 -21.09 1.02 -9.21
CA THR A 420 -22.10 0.00 -9.52
C THR A 420 -21.88 -0.67 -10.87
N GLN A 421 -21.15 -0.01 -11.76
CA GLN A 421 -20.97 -0.47 -13.13
C GLN A 421 -19.56 -0.98 -13.38
N THR A 422 -19.51 -2.23 -13.88
CA THR A 422 -18.28 -2.93 -14.21
C THR A 422 -17.73 -2.48 -15.55
N GLY A 423 -16.41 -2.50 -15.70
CA GLY A 423 -15.72 -2.15 -16.95
C GLY A 423 -14.43 -1.40 -16.72
N THR A 424 -13.73 -1.09 -17.82
CA THR A 424 -12.52 -0.27 -17.81
C THR A 424 -12.83 1.11 -18.39
N TYR A 425 -12.69 2.12 -17.56
CA TYR A 425 -12.95 3.51 -17.88
C TYR A 425 -11.62 4.27 -18.00
N HIS A 426 -11.42 4.96 -19.11
CA HIS A 426 -10.32 5.91 -19.26
C HIS A 426 -10.88 7.32 -19.13
N TYR A 427 -10.12 8.21 -18.51
CA TYR A 427 -10.55 9.58 -18.27
C TYR A 427 -9.37 10.53 -18.31
N MET A 428 -9.67 11.82 -18.47
CA MET A 428 -8.67 12.88 -18.49
C MET A 428 -9.14 14.12 -17.76
N CYS A 429 -8.19 14.98 -17.39
CA CYS A 429 -8.46 16.37 -17.07
C CYS A 429 -8.38 17.20 -18.35
N THR A 430 -9.49 17.83 -18.77
CA THR A 430 -9.52 18.64 -20.01
C THR A 430 -8.62 19.86 -19.93
N ARG A 431 -8.43 20.42 -18.73
CA ARG A 431 -7.58 21.60 -18.54
C ARG A 431 -6.10 21.23 -18.60
N ASN A 432 -5.71 20.13 -17.98
CA ASN A 432 -4.30 19.81 -17.74
C ASN A 432 -3.72 18.78 -18.73
N ASN A 433 -4.57 18.15 -19.55
CA ASN A 433 -4.12 17.31 -20.66
C ASN A 433 -3.68 18.17 -21.86
N ASP A 434 -2.37 18.33 -22.03
CA ASP A 434 -1.72 19.09 -23.10
C ASP A 434 -0.64 18.22 -23.75
N PHE A 435 -0.96 17.60 -24.89
CA PHE A 435 -0.14 16.59 -25.56
C PHE A 435 1.31 17.03 -25.86
N SER A 436 1.60 18.34 -25.85
CA SER A 436 2.95 18.85 -26.06
C SER A 436 3.91 18.49 -24.91
N ASN A 437 3.42 18.36 -23.67
CA ASN A 437 4.25 18.02 -22.51
C ASN A 437 3.54 17.46 -21.26
N ARG A 438 2.20 17.41 -21.19
CA ARG A 438 1.42 16.93 -20.02
C ARG A 438 0.29 15.98 -20.43
N ASP A 439 0.20 14.81 -19.81
CA ASP A 439 -0.84 13.80 -20.10
C ASP A 439 -1.58 13.41 -18.81
N GLN A 440 -2.34 14.34 -18.22
CA GLN A 440 -3.12 14.05 -17.00
C GLN A 440 -4.34 13.17 -17.34
N LYS A 441 -4.09 11.87 -17.36
CA LYS A 441 -5.03 10.80 -17.67
C LYS A 441 -4.96 9.69 -16.64
N GLY A 442 -6.07 8.99 -16.49
CA GLY A 442 -6.16 7.83 -15.62
C GLY A 442 -7.08 6.76 -16.17
N ARG A 443 -7.03 5.61 -15.51
CA ARG A 443 -7.82 4.43 -15.82
C ARG A 443 -8.40 3.87 -14.52
N VAL A 444 -9.69 3.57 -14.53
CA VAL A 444 -10.36 2.81 -13.48
C VAL A 444 -10.87 1.50 -14.06
N THR A 445 -10.52 0.37 -13.47
CA THR A 445 -11.08 -0.95 -13.81
C THR A 445 -11.94 -1.45 -12.66
N VAL A 446 -13.23 -1.65 -12.94
CA VAL A 446 -14.22 -2.15 -11.99
C VAL A 446 -14.52 -3.60 -12.32
N TYR A 447 -14.18 -4.49 -11.39
CA TYR A 447 -14.38 -5.93 -11.55
C TYR A 447 -15.78 -6.37 -11.06
N PRO A 448 -16.41 -7.36 -11.70
CA PRO A 448 -17.69 -7.93 -11.26
C PRO A 448 -17.56 -8.86 -10.03
N TYR A 449 -16.37 -8.93 -9.45
CA TYR A 449 -16.00 -9.83 -8.37
C TYR A 449 -15.13 -9.12 -7.34
N SER A 450 -14.98 -9.73 -6.17
CA SER A 450 -14.07 -9.25 -5.13
C SER A 450 -12.62 -9.38 -5.59
N VAL A 451 -11.89 -8.27 -5.55
CA VAL A 451 -10.46 -8.20 -5.84
C VAL A 451 -9.73 -7.48 -4.72
N LEU A 452 -8.62 -8.06 -4.26
CA LEU A 452 -7.75 -7.50 -3.24
C LEU A 452 -6.32 -7.43 -3.74
N PHE A 453 -5.64 -6.34 -3.42
CA PHE A 453 -4.23 -6.14 -3.74
C PHE A 453 -3.43 -6.01 -2.45
N SER A 454 -2.29 -6.68 -2.39
CA SER A 454 -1.34 -6.52 -1.29
C SER A 454 0.09 -6.58 -1.81
N SER A 455 0.98 -5.82 -1.18
CA SER A 455 2.43 -5.88 -1.43
C SER A 455 3.07 -6.54 -0.22
N ILE A 456 3.52 -7.79 -0.38
CA ILE A 456 4.06 -8.63 0.69
C ILE A 456 5.47 -9.05 0.30
N GLY A 457 6.43 -8.91 1.20
CA GLY A 457 7.79 -9.38 1.01
C GLY A 457 8.25 -10.30 2.13
N TRP A 458 9.53 -10.24 2.50
CA TRP A 458 10.17 -11.12 3.47
C TRP A 458 9.56 -11.05 4.86
N THR A 459 9.00 -9.90 5.27
CA THR A 459 8.32 -9.81 6.58
C THR A 459 7.07 -10.68 6.67
N GLY A 460 6.60 -11.24 5.56
CA GLY A 460 5.39 -12.04 5.50
C GLY A 460 4.13 -11.17 5.62
N GLY A 461 2.98 -11.82 5.70
CA GLY A 461 1.69 -11.14 5.81
C GLY A 461 0.54 -12.02 5.38
N GLN A 462 -0.67 -11.45 5.43
CA GLN A 462 -1.89 -12.15 5.08
C GLN A 462 -2.77 -11.30 4.16
N ILE A 463 -3.42 -11.95 3.20
CA ILE A 463 -4.49 -11.39 2.38
C ILE A 463 -5.74 -12.22 2.62
N THR A 464 -6.82 -11.60 3.11
CA THR A 464 -8.06 -12.31 3.43
C THR A 464 -9.22 -11.66 2.72
N LEU A 465 -9.99 -12.46 1.98
CA LEU A 465 -11.22 -12.02 1.33
C LEU A 465 -12.30 -11.64 2.36
N PRO A 466 -13.28 -10.79 1.99
CA PRO A 466 -14.42 -10.48 2.85
C PRO A 466 -15.11 -11.73 3.39
N ALA A 467 -15.65 -11.64 4.61
CA ALA A 467 -16.27 -12.75 5.35
C ALA A 467 -15.35 -13.97 5.61
N GLY A 468 -14.04 -13.88 5.35
CA GLY A 468 -13.09 -14.95 5.63
C GLY A 468 -13.20 -16.15 4.69
N LYS A 469 -13.87 -16.01 3.54
CA LYS A 469 -14.09 -17.07 2.55
C LYS A 469 -12.79 -17.70 2.03
N ALA A 470 -11.75 -16.90 1.86
CA ALA A 470 -10.41 -17.41 1.60
C ALA A 470 -9.34 -16.48 2.17
N ALA A 471 -8.18 -17.04 2.45
CA ALA A 471 -7.01 -16.31 2.88
C ALA A 471 -5.73 -16.89 2.30
N VAL A 472 -4.76 -16.04 2.01
CA VAL A 472 -3.39 -16.41 1.68
C VAL A 472 -2.50 -15.90 2.79
N ASN A 473 -1.84 -16.81 3.49
CA ASN A 473 -0.89 -16.52 4.56
C ASN A 473 0.54 -16.80 4.08
N ILE A 474 1.39 -15.80 4.23
CA ILE A 474 2.79 -15.82 3.83
C ILE A 474 3.61 -15.70 5.11
N GLU A 475 4.36 -16.75 5.43
CA GLU A 475 5.25 -16.75 6.58
C GLU A 475 6.45 -15.83 6.32
N GLN A 476 7.00 -15.29 7.41
CA GLN A 476 8.22 -14.51 7.36
C GLN A 476 9.35 -15.34 6.72
N GLY A 477 10.07 -14.74 5.79
CA GLY A 477 11.15 -15.36 5.06
C GLY A 477 10.72 -16.13 3.81
N ALA A 478 9.41 -16.32 3.57
CA ALA A 478 8.92 -17.06 2.40
C ALA A 478 9.21 -16.34 1.07
N PHE A 479 9.22 -15.00 1.07
CA PHE A 479 9.64 -14.20 -0.08
C PHE A 479 11.03 -13.62 0.14
N THR A 480 11.83 -13.64 -0.92
CA THR A 480 13.16 -13.01 -0.96
C THR A 480 13.12 -11.54 -1.38
N GLY A 481 11.97 -11.07 -1.85
CA GLY A 481 11.73 -9.68 -2.27
C GLY A 481 10.23 -9.35 -2.30
N LEU A 482 9.90 -8.08 -2.52
CA LEU A 482 8.52 -7.61 -2.52
C LEU A 482 7.71 -8.19 -3.68
N GLN A 483 6.62 -8.89 -3.37
CA GLN A 483 5.65 -9.41 -4.33
C GLN A 483 4.37 -8.58 -4.31
N LYS A 484 3.89 -8.18 -5.50
CA LYS A 484 2.58 -7.55 -5.68
C LYS A 484 1.56 -8.64 -5.97
N LEU A 485 0.80 -9.01 -4.94
CA LEU A 485 -0.20 -10.08 -5.01
C LEU A 485 -1.59 -9.51 -5.29
N ARG A 486 -2.33 -10.20 -6.15
CA ARG A 486 -3.76 -9.96 -6.38
C ARG A 486 -4.52 -11.22 -6.01
N LEU A 487 -5.49 -11.09 -5.11
CA LEU A 487 -6.39 -12.16 -4.70
C LEU A 487 -7.80 -11.85 -5.21
N THR A 488 -8.39 -12.78 -5.94
CA THR A 488 -9.68 -12.62 -6.60
C THR A 488 -10.58 -13.81 -6.30
N GLU A 489 -11.87 -13.57 -6.07
CA GLU A 489 -12.89 -14.62 -5.95
C GLU A 489 -13.80 -14.60 -7.16
N TRP A 490 -13.90 -15.71 -7.90
CA TRP A 490 -15.01 -15.89 -8.83
C TRP A 490 -16.06 -16.78 -8.19
N THR A 491 -17.31 -16.34 -8.22
CA THR A 491 -18.42 -17.23 -7.85
C THR A 491 -18.42 -18.47 -8.75
N ARG A 492 -19.02 -19.57 -8.30
CA ARG A 492 -19.15 -20.81 -9.13
C ARG A 492 -19.62 -20.52 -10.55
N THR A 493 -20.70 -19.75 -10.69
CA THR A 493 -21.25 -19.35 -11.98
C THR A 493 -20.26 -18.52 -12.81
N GLN A 494 -19.51 -17.62 -12.19
CA GLN A 494 -18.48 -16.84 -12.90
C GLN A 494 -17.33 -17.72 -13.38
N GLY A 495 -16.86 -18.65 -12.55
CA GLY A 495 -15.81 -19.61 -12.92
C GLY A 495 -16.27 -20.56 -14.02
N GLU A 496 -17.49 -21.09 -13.94
CA GLU A 496 -18.11 -21.90 -15.00
C GLU A 496 -18.26 -21.15 -16.32
N ASN A 497 -18.73 -19.89 -16.26
CA ASN A 497 -18.82 -19.04 -17.45
C ASN A 497 -17.43 -18.81 -18.06
N ARG A 498 -16.41 -18.60 -17.23
CA ARG A 498 -15.03 -18.43 -17.70
C ARG A 498 -14.50 -19.70 -18.36
N LEU A 499 -14.68 -20.85 -17.73
CA LEU A 499 -14.35 -22.17 -18.28
C LEU A 499 -15.03 -22.39 -19.64
N SER A 500 -16.36 -22.20 -19.70
CA SER A 500 -17.18 -22.36 -20.89
C SER A 500 -16.76 -21.40 -22.01
N SER A 501 -16.42 -20.15 -21.69
CA SER A 501 -15.94 -19.16 -22.67
C SER A 501 -14.61 -19.56 -23.32
N THR A 502 -13.85 -20.44 -22.68
CA THR A 502 -12.59 -21.01 -23.21
C THR A 502 -12.76 -22.42 -23.77
N GLY A 503 -13.98 -22.95 -23.81
CA GLY A 503 -14.25 -24.31 -24.30
C GLY A 503 -13.82 -25.43 -23.36
N HIS A 504 -13.65 -25.15 -22.06
CA HIS A 504 -13.17 -26.10 -21.06
C HIS A 504 -14.22 -26.37 -19.98
N THR A 505 -14.09 -27.51 -19.30
CA THR A 505 -14.84 -27.88 -18.09
C THR A 505 -13.91 -28.60 -17.12
N ILE A 506 -14.27 -28.64 -15.84
CA ILE A 506 -13.56 -29.44 -14.85
C ILE A 506 -14.13 -30.86 -14.90
N GLN A 507 -13.27 -31.84 -15.14
CA GLN A 507 -13.64 -33.26 -15.28
C GLN A 507 -13.55 -34.04 -13.96
N TYR A 508 -13.18 -33.38 -12.87
CA TYR A 508 -12.88 -33.99 -11.58
C TYR A 508 -13.83 -33.51 -10.48
N GLY A 509 -14.31 -34.46 -9.67
CA GLY A 509 -15.41 -34.25 -8.73
C GLY A 509 -16.74 -33.97 -9.44
N ASP A 510 -17.84 -34.19 -8.75
CA ASP A 510 -19.18 -34.07 -9.32
C ASP A 510 -19.70 -32.64 -9.18
N GLU A 511 -19.43 -31.99 -8.04
CA GLU A 511 -20.00 -30.70 -7.67
C GLU A 511 -18.92 -29.72 -7.18
N TYR A 512 -19.25 -28.41 -7.22
CA TYR A 512 -18.39 -27.38 -6.63
C TYR A 512 -18.64 -27.29 -5.14
N ALA A 513 -17.58 -27.39 -4.35
CA ALA A 513 -17.61 -27.26 -2.90
C ALA A 513 -17.05 -25.93 -2.40
N SER A 514 -16.60 -25.06 -3.32
CA SER A 514 -16.16 -23.70 -3.02
C SER A 514 -16.38 -22.78 -4.23
N ASP A 515 -16.28 -21.47 -4.01
CA ASP A 515 -16.00 -20.51 -5.08
C ASP A 515 -14.56 -20.71 -5.62
N PHE A 516 -14.25 -20.13 -6.78
CA PHE A 516 -12.90 -20.15 -7.34
C PHE A 516 -12.05 -19.04 -6.72
N LEU A 517 -10.81 -19.37 -6.38
CA LEU A 517 -9.84 -18.41 -5.85
C LEU A 517 -8.71 -18.21 -6.86
N LEU A 518 -8.48 -16.97 -7.27
CA LEU A 518 -7.37 -16.60 -8.12
C LEU A 518 -6.30 -15.88 -7.32
N LEU A 519 -5.08 -16.40 -7.36
CA LEU A 519 -3.90 -15.75 -6.79
C LEU A 519 -2.93 -15.40 -7.91
N SER A 520 -2.83 -14.10 -8.23
CA SER A 520 -1.83 -13.58 -9.16
C SER A 520 -0.63 -13.00 -8.38
N PRO A 521 0.60 -13.07 -8.95
CA PRO A 521 0.91 -13.68 -10.24
C PRO A 521 0.94 -15.21 -10.19
N GLU A 522 0.66 -15.85 -11.33
CA GLU A 522 0.52 -17.31 -11.43
C GLU A 522 1.84 -18.07 -11.64
N TYR A 523 2.95 -17.32 -11.73
CA TYR A 523 4.29 -17.91 -11.76
C TYR A 523 4.72 -18.39 -10.36
N GLN A 524 5.94 -18.91 -10.28
CA GLN A 524 6.52 -19.36 -9.01
C GLN A 524 6.88 -18.18 -8.11
N LEU A 525 6.19 -18.10 -6.97
CA LEU A 525 6.29 -17.02 -5.99
C LEU A 525 7.41 -17.27 -4.98
N THR A 526 7.71 -18.53 -4.69
CA THR A 526 8.70 -18.98 -3.70
C THR A 526 9.53 -20.15 -4.21
N ASP A 527 10.68 -20.39 -3.61
CA ASP A 527 11.45 -21.63 -3.84
C ASP A 527 10.67 -22.86 -3.33
N ASP A 528 10.95 -24.07 -3.85
CA ASP A 528 10.20 -25.28 -3.49
C ASP A 528 10.22 -25.63 -1.99
N ALA A 529 11.25 -25.18 -1.27
CA ALA A 529 11.42 -25.39 0.16
C ALA A 529 10.51 -24.50 1.03
N GLN A 530 10.09 -23.35 0.52
CA GLN A 530 9.22 -22.40 1.23
C GLN A 530 7.88 -22.34 0.51
N LYS A 531 6.78 -22.63 1.20
CA LYS A 531 5.44 -22.61 0.60
C LYS A 531 4.57 -21.58 1.29
N ILE A 532 3.75 -20.90 0.52
CA ILE A 532 2.66 -20.07 1.03
C ILE A 532 1.46 -20.96 1.35
N THR A 533 0.67 -20.54 2.34
CA THR A 533 -0.50 -21.27 2.79
C THR A 533 -1.76 -20.61 2.24
N VAL A 534 -2.55 -21.35 1.48
CA VAL A 534 -3.85 -20.90 0.97
C VAL A 534 -4.93 -21.63 1.76
N THR A 535 -5.88 -20.87 2.29
CA THR A 535 -7.04 -21.38 3.00
C THR A 535 -8.30 -20.99 2.23
N MET A 536 -9.20 -21.95 2.03
CA MET A 536 -10.49 -21.76 1.38
C MET A 536 -11.57 -22.35 2.27
N MET A 537 -12.70 -21.66 2.39
CA MET A 537 -13.91 -22.21 2.99
C MET A 537 -14.53 -23.22 2.03
N VAL A 538 -14.99 -24.34 2.58
CA VAL A 538 -15.66 -25.43 1.86
C VAL A 538 -17.08 -25.52 2.38
N ASP A 539 -18.02 -25.85 1.49
CA ASP A 539 -19.42 -26.08 1.86
C ASP A 539 -19.54 -27.16 2.94
N GLU A 540 -20.46 -26.95 3.89
CA GLU A 540 -20.70 -27.84 5.04
C GLU A 540 -21.12 -29.26 4.61
N ASP A 541 -21.81 -29.38 3.47
CA ASP A 541 -22.32 -30.62 2.90
C ASP A 541 -21.36 -31.31 1.91
N ALA A 542 -20.16 -30.75 1.70
CA ALA A 542 -19.18 -31.33 0.80
C ALA A 542 -18.71 -32.71 1.26
N TYR A 543 -18.82 -33.70 0.38
CA TYR A 543 -18.41 -35.08 0.63
C TYR A 543 -17.07 -35.39 -0.07
N ASN A 544 -16.07 -35.77 0.74
CA ASN A 544 -14.68 -35.98 0.30
C ASN A 544 -14.13 -34.83 -0.57
N PRO A 545 -14.11 -33.57 -0.08
CA PRO A 545 -13.67 -32.45 -0.89
C PRO A 545 -12.21 -32.56 -1.30
N GLU A 546 -11.91 -32.15 -2.53
CA GLU A 546 -10.57 -32.18 -3.13
C GLU A 546 -10.25 -30.84 -3.78
N ALA A 547 -9.04 -30.33 -3.56
CA ALA A 547 -8.58 -29.08 -4.14
C ALA A 547 -7.86 -29.29 -5.48
N TYR A 548 -8.16 -28.43 -6.44
CA TYR A 548 -7.56 -28.44 -7.77
C TYR A 548 -6.99 -27.06 -8.10
N ARG A 549 -5.87 -27.04 -8.81
CA ARG A 549 -5.20 -25.82 -9.29
C ARG A 549 -5.01 -25.83 -10.80
N SER A 550 -5.20 -24.68 -11.43
CA SER A 550 -4.90 -24.39 -12.84
C SER A 550 -4.25 -23.00 -12.98
N SER A 551 -4.11 -22.52 -14.21
CA SER A 551 -3.71 -21.15 -14.57
C SER A 551 -4.78 -20.54 -15.46
N GLU A 552 -4.95 -19.21 -15.43
CA GLU A 552 -5.93 -18.49 -16.25
C GLU A 552 -5.77 -18.79 -17.75
N ASP A 553 -4.53 -19.01 -18.22
CA ASP A 553 -4.23 -19.33 -19.62
C ASP A 553 -4.36 -20.83 -19.97
N ALA A 554 -4.58 -21.70 -18.98
CA ALA A 554 -4.62 -23.16 -19.18
C ALA A 554 -5.77 -23.84 -18.41
N LEU A 555 -6.93 -23.19 -18.36
CA LEU A 555 -8.14 -23.66 -17.66
C LEU A 555 -8.66 -25.05 -18.09
N GLY A 556 -8.12 -25.65 -19.16
CA GLY A 556 -8.35 -27.05 -19.52
C GLY A 556 -7.51 -28.06 -18.74
N THR A 557 -6.45 -27.64 -18.06
CA THR A 557 -5.54 -28.51 -17.31
C THR A 557 -5.63 -28.21 -15.82
N TRP A 558 -6.08 -29.19 -15.04
CA TRP A 558 -6.22 -29.10 -13.59
C TRP A 558 -5.33 -30.12 -12.90
N VAL A 559 -4.63 -29.67 -11.86
CA VAL A 559 -3.75 -30.52 -11.04
C VAL A 559 -4.35 -30.60 -9.65
N LYS A 560 -4.58 -31.82 -9.15
CA LYS A 560 -4.98 -32.05 -7.76
C LYS A 560 -3.86 -31.57 -6.82
N VAL A 561 -4.23 -30.81 -5.80
CA VAL A 561 -3.29 -30.27 -4.81
C VAL A 561 -3.56 -30.93 -3.47
N ASP A 562 -2.49 -31.36 -2.80
CA ASP A 562 -2.60 -31.88 -1.44
C ASP A 562 -3.11 -30.80 -0.50
N ALA A 563 -4.21 -31.10 0.18
CA ALA A 563 -4.87 -30.20 1.09
C ALA A 563 -5.30 -30.94 2.36
N ASN A 564 -5.24 -30.23 3.49
CA ASN A 564 -5.78 -30.68 4.75
C ASN A 564 -7.16 -30.04 4.95
N ILE A 565 -8.10 -30.79 5.52
CA ILE A 565 -9.46 -30.31 5.77
C ILE A 565 -9.75 -30.43 7.26
N GLU A 566 -10.08 -29.31 7.89
CA GLU A 566 -10.46 -29.22 9.30
C GLU A 566 -11.79 -28.45 9.41
N GLY A 567 -12.87 -29.19 9.62
CA GLY A 567 -14.23 -28.63 9.53
C GLY A 567 -14.51 -28.09 8.13
N GLU A 568 -14.99 -26.85 8.05
CA GLU A 568 -15.28 -26.14 6.78
C GLU A 568 -14.04 -25.46 6.17
N ARG A 569 -12.84 -25.70 6.70
CA ARG A 569 -11.62 -25.05 6.24
C ARG A 569 -10.73 -26.04 5.52
N LEU A 570 -10.49 -25.79 4.24
CA LEU A 570 -9.48 -26.46 3.46
C LEU A 570 -8.22 -25.61 3.41
N THR A 571 -7.09 -26.20 3.78
CA THR A 571 -5.78 -25.55 3.77
C THR A 571 -4.82 -26.32 2.87
N LEU A 572 -4.21 -25.61 1.92
CA LEU A 572 -3.20 -26.15 1.01
C LEU A 572 -1.92 -25.31 1.06
N LYS A 573 -0.80 -25.94 0.73
CA LYS A 573 0.50 -25.26 0.61
C LYS A 573 0.97 -25.27 -0.83
N THR A 574 1.32 -24.11 -1.36
CA THR A 574 1.78 -23.93 -2.74
C THR A 574 2.99 -22.99 -2.78
N ASN A 575 3.81 -23.09 -3.82
CA ASN A 575 4.87 -22.12 -4.13
C ASN A 575 4.54 -21.27 -5.35
N ARG A 576 3.34 -21.43 -5.92
CA ARG A 576 2.87 -20.71 -7.11
C ARG A 576 1.46 -20.17 -6.91
N GLY A 577 1.17 -19.07 -7.59
CA GLY A 577 -0.20 -18.63 -7.80
C GLY A 577 -0.96 -19.51 -8.80
N GLY A 578 -2.14 -19.05 -9.18
CA GLY A 578 -3.04 -19.73 -10.11
C GLY A 578 -4.50 -19.64 -9.70
N VAL A 579 -5.32 -20.43 -10.39
CA VAL A 579 -6.74 -20.60 -10.15
C VAL A 579 -6.93 -21.84 -9.27
N PHE A 580 -7.56 -21.70 -8.11
CA PHE A 580 -7.85 -22.77 -7.17
C PHE A 580 -9.35 -22.98 -7.05
N VAL A 581 -9.79 -24.22 -6.90
CA VAL A 581 -11.20 -24.57 -6.66
C VAL A 581 -11.28 -25.87 -5.89
N VAL A 582 -12.28 -26.00 -5.01
CA VAL A 582 -12.58 -27.24 -4.30
C VAL A 582 -13.78 -27.92 -4.96
N ARG A 583 -13.64 -29.21 -5.25
CA ARG A 583 -14.68 -30.07 -5.82
C ARG A 583 -15.09 -31.14 -4.81
N SER A 584 -16.36 -31.47 -4.76
CA SER A 584 -16.93 -32.54 -3.92
C SER A 584 -17.33 -33.73 -4.80
N HIS A 585 -17.32 -34.92 -4.21
CA HIS A 585 -17.81 -36.16 -4.84
C HIS A 585 -19.22 -36.47 -4.36
N SER A 586 -20.01 -37.17 -5.18
CA SER A 586 -21.34 -37.61 -4.81
C SER A 586 -21.26 -38.67 -3.72
N ASN A 587 -22.02 -38.49 -2.63
CA ASN A 587 -22.19 -39.54 -1.64
C ASN A 587 -23.23 -40.56 -2.11
N TYR A 588 -22.80 -41.57 -2.87
CA TYR A 588 -23.71 -42.61 -3.36
C TYR A 588 -24.19 -43.58 -2.26
N GLY A 589 -23.60 -43.57 -1.07
CA GLY A 589 -23.95 -44.50 0.02
C GLY A 589 -25.43 -44.47 0.42
N PRO A 590 -26.00 -43.29 0.76
CA PRO A 590 -27.42 -43.13 1.04
C PRO A 590 -28.32 -43.46 -0.14
N ILE A 591 -27.93 -43.08 -1.37
CA ILE A 591 -28.71 -43.34 -2.58
C ILE A 591 -28.81 -44.86 -2.83
N ILE A 592 -27.68 -45.57 -2.77
CA ILE A 592 -27.64 -47.02 -2.89
C ILE A 592 -28.46 -47.67 -1.78
N GLY A 593 -28.33 -47.19 -0.53
CA GLY A 593 -29.12 -47.68 0.61
C GLY A 593 -30.63 -47.55 0.39
N ILE A 594 -31.10 -46.40 -0.09
CA ILE A 594 -32.52 -46.16 -0.40
C ILE A 594 -32.97 -47.04 -1.56
N VAL A 595 -32.20 -47.13 -2.65
CA VAL A 595 -32.55 -47.96 -3.80
C VAL A 595 -32.63 -49.44 -3.41
N VAL A 596 -31.68 -49.95 -2.64
CA VAL A 596 -31.70 -51.32 -2.13
C VAL A 596 -32.90 -51.56 -1.22
N ALA A 597 -33.24 -50.60 -0.34
CA ALA A 597 -34.43 -50.69 0.51
C ALA A 597 -35.72 -50.72 -0.32
N CYS A 598 -35.85 -49.86 -1.33
CA CYS A 598 -36.99 -49.87 -2.25
C CYS A 598 -37.10 -51.18 -3.02
N VAL A 599 -35.99 -51.72 -3.54
CA VAL A 599 -35.97 -53.01 -4.24
C VAL A 599 -36.36 -54.15 -3.31
N ALA A 600 -35.85 -54.16 -2.06
CA ALA A 600 -36.22 -55.15 -1.06
C ALA A 600 -37.73 -55.11 -0.74
N VAL A 601 -38.31 -53.91 -0.58
CA VAL A 601 -39.76 -53.74 -0.39
C VAL A 601 -40.55 -54.28 -1.57
N VAL A 602 -40.13 -53.99 -2.81
CA VAL A 602 -40.79 -54.52 -4.01
C VAL A 602 -40.72 -56.05 -4.06
N ILE A 603 -39.56 -56.65 -3.75
CA ILE A 603 -39.40 -58.10 -3.70
C ILE A 603 -40.30 -58.72 -2.63
N ILE A 604 -40.40 -58.11 -1.45
CA ILE A 604 -41.29 -58.56 -0.37
C ILE A 604 -42.75 -58.49 -0.83
N ILE A 605 -43.17 -57.39 -1.45
CA ILE A 605 -44.55 -57.24 -1.96
C ILE A 605 -44.85 -58.30 -3.03
N VAL A 606 -43.96 -58.49 -4.01
CA VAL A 606 -44.12 -59.50 -5.06
C VAL A 606 -44.13 -60.91 -4.46
N GLY A 607 -43.23 -61.19 -3.52
CA GLY A 607 -43.18 -62.46 -2.79
C GLY A 607 -44.47 -62.74 -2.01
N LEU A 608 -45.01 -61.74 -1.31
CA LEU A 608 -46.29 -61.82 -0.61
C LEU A 608 -47.45 -62.06 -1.58
N VAL A 609 -47.49 -61.35 -2.72
CA VAL A 609 -48.51 -61.54 -3.74
C VAL A 609 -48.46 -62.97 -4.32
N ILE A 610 -47.28 -63.49 -4.65
CA ILE A 610 -47.12 -64.85 -5.15
C ILE A 610 -47.50 -65.88 -4.08
N TYR A 611 -47.07 -65.66 -2.84
CA TYR A 611 -47.35 -66.55 -1.71
C TYR A 611 -48.85 -66.61 -1.39
N PHE A 612 -49.55 -65.47 -1.35
CA PHE A 612 -51.00 -65.42 -1.11
C PHE A 612 -51.81 -65.91 -2.32
N LYS A 613 -51.29 -65.79 -3.54
CA LYS A 613 -51.90 -66.41 -4.73
C LYS A 613 -51.81 -67.94 -4.70
N ARG A 614 -50.75 -68.50 -4.12
CA ARG A 614 -50.57 -69.96 -3.93
C ARG A 614 -51.25 -70.52 -2.67
N ASN A 615 -51.50 -69.69 -1.66
CA ASN A 615 -52.11 -70.09 -0.37
C ASN A 615 -53.33 -69.21 -0.03
N PRO A 616 -54.43 -69.30 -0.78
CA PRO A 616 -55.61 -68.45 -0.60
C PRO A 616 -56.25 -68.57 0.79
N GLU A 617 -56.19 -69.74 1.45
CA GLU A 617 -56.66 -69.94 2.82
C GLU A 617 -55.92 -69.07 3.87
N ARG A 618 -54.62 -68.80 3.67
CA ARG A 618 -53.83 -67.93 4.58
C ARG A 618 -54.15 -66.46 4.40
N TRP A 619 -54.52 -66.02 3.20
CA TRP A 619 -55.00 -64.65 2.94
C TRP A 619 -56.33 -64.38 3.65
N ILE A 620 -57.23 -65.38 3.69
CA ILE A 620 -58.51 -65.32 4.40
C ILE A 620 -58.28 -65.22 5.91
N ALA A 621 -57.33 -65.99 6.47
CA ALA A 621 -56.95 -65.90 7.88
C ALA A 621 -56.35 -64.51 8.23
N LEU A 622 -55.50 -63.96 7.37
CA LEU A 622 -54.91 -62.62 7.52
C LEU A 622 -56.00 -61.53 7.53
N LYS A 623 -56.95 -61.58 6.57
CA LYS A 623 -58.11 -60.67 6.53
C LYS A 623 -58.99 -60.77 7.77
N LYS A 624 -59.13 -61.96 8.35
CA LYS A 624 -59.87 -62.16 9.61
C LYS A 624 -59.14 -61.47 10.76
N SER A 625 -57.82 -61.65 10.85
CA SER A 625 -56.98 -61.07 11.91
C SER A 625 -56.85 -59.55 11.84
N THR A 626 -56.76 -58.95 10.64
CA THR A 626 -56.77 -57.48 10.49
C THR A 626 -58.11 -56.88 10.89
N LYS A 627 -59.22 -57.57 10.63
CA LYS A 627 -60.56 -57.17 11.08
C LYS A 627 -60.71 -57.22 12.61
N TYR A 628 -59.98 -58.10 13.29
CA TYR A 628 -59.89 -58.10 14.77
C TYR A 628 -58.99 -56.98 15.30
N MET A 629 -57.91 -56.65 14.60
CA MET A 629 -57.01 -55.54 14.97
C MET A 629 -57.67 -54.17 14.79
N GLU A 630 -58.42 -53.98 13.70
CA GLU A 630 -59.18 -52.76 13.43
C GLU A 630 -60.26 -52.54 14.51
N ARG A 631 -60.91 -53.62 14.97
CA ARG A 631 -61.83 -53.60 16.11
C ARG A 631 -61.14 -53.28 17.45
N SER A 632 -59.90 -53.75 17.64
CA SER A 632 -59.10 -53.49 18.85
C SER A 632 -58.50 -52.08 18.89
N LEU A 633 -58.26 -51.44 17.75
CA LEU A 633 -57.76 -50.06 17.66
C LEU A 633 -58.90 -49.03 17.73
N GLN A 634 -60.10 -49.38 17.30
CA GLN A 634 -61.32 -48.56 17.48
C GLN A 634 -61.82 -48.51 18.94
N GLU A 635 -61.35 -49.40 19.83
CA GLU A 635 -61.65 -49.33 21.27
C GLU A 635 -60.62 -48.50 22.08
N LYS A 636 -59.62 -47.88 21.44
CA LYS A 636 -58.55 -47.12 22.11
C LYS A 636 -58.30 -45.70 21.58
N VAL A 637 -59.28 -45.08 20.92
CA VAL A 637 -59.28 -43.62 20.69
C VAL A 637 -60.58 -43.02 21.22
#